data_AF-A0A0U3EEN8-F1
#
_entry.id   AF-A0A0U3EEN8-F1
#
_cell.length_a   1.000
_cell.length_b   1.000
_cell.length_c   1.000
_cell.angle_alpha   90.00
_cell.angle_beta   90.00
_cell.angle_gamma   90.00
#
_symmetry.space_group_name_H-M   'P 1'
#
loop_
_entity.id
_entity.type
_entity.pdbx_description
1 polymer ?
#
loop_
_entity_poly.entity_id
_entity_poly.type
_entity_poly.pdbx_seq_one_letter_code
_entity_poly.pdbx_strand_id
1 'polypeptide(L)'
;MGVWRFALAAGLAGLLSACGGAADEAAAAAERAQLAAMRRAEEAAAKPLALTALPQLHQCLGELSRKLKAAAPEGDINLACLAGSYQGQTDRGEDCLLRINAGQRSFNYRAGQREVQILWATVTQTADGKPVHNLESSDLDAQRPGVQLSQFTAVPEAVTETIALRAGQPVAGGGAAALPQIVYQRVQQGQLEELGCRFGA
;
A
#
# COMPACT_ATOMS: atom_id res chain seq x y z
N MET A 1 43.04 13.98 -61.34
CA MET A 1 42.07 13.38 -60.41
C MET A 1 42.71 12.09 -59.90
N GLY A 2 43.51 12.11 -58.82
CA GLY A 2 43.07 11.99 -57.40
C GLY A 2 43.04 10.51 -56.99
N VAL A 3 44.18 9.87 -56.65
CA VAL A 3 44.69 9.61 -55.27
C VAL A 3 43.72 8.75 -54.43
N TRP A 4 43.82 7.41 -54.45
CA TRP A 4 44.57 6.47 -53.57
C TRP A 4 43.88 6.02 -52.25
N ARG A 5 44.07 4.72 -51.97
CA ARG A 5 44.25 4.03 -50.67
C ARG A 5 43.03 3.56 -49.85
N PHE A 6 42.85 2.24 -49.88
CA PHE A 6 42.39 1.43 -48.74
C PHE A 6 43.50 1.41 -47.68
N ALA A 7 43.14 1.72 -46.42
CA ALA A 7 44.02 1.64 -45.26
C ALA A 7 43.56 0.51 -44.32
N LEU A 8 44.55 -0.25 -43.83
CA LEU A 8 44.48 -1.18 -42.70
C LEU A 8 44.19 -0.45 -41.37
N ALA A 9 43.63 -1.21 -40.40
CA ALA A 9 44.06 -1.38 -38.99
C ALA A 9 42.82 -1.52 -38.10
N ALA A 10 42.46 -2.71 -37.61
CA ALA A 10 43.08 -3.43 -36.49
C ALA A 10 43.01 -2.66 -35.16
N GLY A 11 42.20 -3.21 -34.24
CA GLY A 11 42.48 -3.22 -32.80
C GLY A 11 42.11 -1.97 -32.02
N LEU A 12 40.93 -1.99 -31.38
CA LEU A 12 40.68 -1.35 -30.09
C LEU A 12 39.64 -2.19 -29.32
N ALA A 13 40.04 -3.43 -29.00
CA ALA A 13 39.52 -4.15 -27.85
C ALA A 13 40.50 -3.89 -26.70
N GLY A 14 40.05 -3.19 -25.67
CA GLY A 14 40.87 -2.93 -24.48
C GLY A 14 40.67 -1.52 -23.95
N LEU A 15 39.57 -1.31 -23.24
CA LEU A 15 39.41 -0.38 -22.11
C LEU A 15 38.10 -0.74 -21.37
N LEU A 16 37.97 -2.03 -20.99
CA LEU A 16 37.02 -2.47 -19.96
C LEU A 16 37.81 -2.61 -18.65
N SER A 17 37.25 -2.08 -17.56
CA SER A 17 37.47 -2.48 -16.16
C SER A 17 37.73 -1.35 -15.14
N ALA A 18 37.38 -0.09 -15.42
CA ALA A 18 37.37 0.96 -14.38
C ALA A 18 36.12 1.87 -14.33
N CYS A 19 35.21 1.81 -15.32
CA CYS A 19 33.97 2.62 -15.34
C CYS A 19 32.68 1.81 -15.08
N GLY A 20 32.77 0.51 -14.83
CA GLY A 20 31.60 -0.36 -14.58
C GLY A 20 30.76 0.13 -13.40
N GLY A 21 31.40 0.39 -12.25
CA GLY A 21 30.70 0.84 -11.05
C GLY A 21 29.93 2.15 -11.22
N ALA A 22 30.49 3.14 -11.93
CA ALA A 22 29.82 4.42 -12.14
C ALA A 22 28.67 4.33 -13.16
N ALA A 23 28.79 3.47 -14.18
CA ALA A 23 27.73 3.22 -15.15
C ALA A 23 26.59 2.39 -14.54
N ASP A 24 26.92 1.40 -13.71
CA ASP A 24 25.97 0.59 -12.95
C ASP A 24 25.27 1.43 -11.86
N GLU A 25 25.97 2.33 -11.17
CA GLU A 25 25.38 3.30 -10.24
C GLU A 25 24.45 4.29 -10.93
N ALA A 26 24.83 4.78 -12.13
CA ALA A 26 23.99 5.66 -12.91
C ALA A 26 22.72 4.96 -13.42
N ALA A 27 22.82 3.70 -13.85
CA ALA A 27 21.66 2.89 -14.24
C ALA A 27 20.72 2.63 -13.05
N ALA A 28 21.26 2.24 -11.89
CA ALA A 28 20.47 2.04 -10.68
C ALA A 28 19.84 3.35 -10.16
N ALA A 29 20.54 4.50 -10.29
CA ALA A 29 19.99 5.81 -9.96
C ALA A 29 18.86 6.22 -10.91
N ALA A 30 19.00 5.94 -12.22
CA ALA A 30 17.98 6.22 -13.21
C ALA A 30 16.73 5.36 -12.98
N GLU A 31 16.88 4.07 -12.67
CA GLU A 31 15.76 3.18 -12.36
C GLU A 31 15.03 3.62 -11.08
N ARG A 32 15.77 3.99 -10.02
CA ARG A 32 15.17 4.60 -8.81
C ARG A 32 14.44 5.90 -9.11
N ALA A 33 15.01 6.75 -9.96
CA ALA A 33 14.38 8.01 -10.38
C ALA A 33 13.10 7.77 -11.19
N GLN A 34 13.08 6.74 -12.04
CA GLN A 34 11.93 6.38 -12.85
C GLN A 34 10.81 5.75 -12.01
N LEU A 35 11.14 4.88 -11.05
CA LEU A 35 10.21 4.40 -10.02
C LEU A 35 9.68 5.55 -9.16
N ALA A 36 10.51 6.52 -8.79
CA ALA A 36 10.06 7.71 -8.05
C ALA A 36 9.14 8.61 -8.91
N ALA A 37 9.42 8.75 -10.21
CA ALA A 37 8.60 9.52 -11.14
C ALA A 37 7.24 8.86 -11.39
N MET A 38 7.20 7.54 -11.59
CA MET A 38 5.95 6.79 -11.67
C MET A 38 5.13 6.90 -10.38
N ARG A 39 5.79 6.86 -9.21
CA ARG A 39 5.14 7.07 -7.91
C ARG A 39 4.55 8.47 -7.75
N ARG A 40 5.26 9.53 -8.17
CA ARG A 40 4.72 10.89 -8.19
C ARG A 40 3.56 11.07 -9.18
N ALA A 41 3.62 10.36 -10.31
CA ALA A 41 2.52 10.36 -11.27
C ALA A 41 1.28 9.64 -10.71
N GLU A 42 1.46 8.52 -9.99
CA GLU A 42 0.36 7.83 -9.30
C GLU A 42 -0.19 8.67 -8.13
N GLU A 43 0.65 9.38 -7.38
CA GLU A 43 0.23 10.36 -6.37
C GLU A 43 -0.60 11.50 -6.97
N ALA A 44 -0.13 12.08 -8.07
CA ALA A 44 -0.85 13.15 -8.76
C ALA A 44 -2.17 12.66 -9.37
N ALA A 45 -2.26 11.37 -9.71
CA ALA A 45 -3.48 10.73 -10.19
C ALA A 45 -4.40 10.23 -9.07
N ALA A 46 -3.90 10.14 -7.84
CA ALA A 46 -4.67 9.70 -6.69
C ALA A 46 -5.65 10.81 -6.30
N LYS A 47 -6.91 10.65 -6.70
CA LYS A 47 -7.98 11.57 -6.34
C LYS A 47 -8.35 11.34 -4.86
N PRO A 48 -8.29 12.37 -4.00
CA PRO A 48 -8.72 12.22 -2.62
C PRO A 48 -10.20 11.83 -2.56
N LEU A 49 -10.55 11.01 -1.57
CA LEU A 49 -11.92 10.59 -1.32
C LEU A 49 -12.80 11.84 -1.13
N ALA A 50 -13.83 11.99 -1.97
CA ALA A 50 -14.78 13.07 -1.81
C ALA A 50 -15.59 12.88 -0.52
N LEU A 51 -15.85 13.96 0.24
CA LEU A 51 -16.67 13.90 1.46
C LEU A 51 -18.06 13.29 1.20
N THR A 52 -18.61 13.47 0.00
CA THR A 52 -19.88 12.88 -0.43
C THR A 52 -19.85 11.35 -0.58
N ALA A 53 -18.66 10.75 -0.64
CA ALA A 53 -18.45 9.31 -0.73
C ALA A 53 -18.31 8.62 0.65
N LEU A 54 -18.25 9.40 1.74
CA LEU A 54 -18.07 8.88 3.09
C LEU A 54 -19.21 7.95 3.56
N PRO A 55 -20.50 8.27 3.31
CA PRO A 55 -21.58 7.35 3.69
C PRO A 55 -21.48 6.00 2.96
N GLN A 56 -21.13 6.01 1.68
CA GLN A 56 -20.96 4.78 0.89
C GLN A 56 -19.77 3.97 1.39
N LEU A 57 -18.65 4.65 1.73
CA LEU A 57 -17.50 3.99 2.35
C LEU A 57 -17.90 3.31 3.67
N HIS A 58 -18.61 4.03 4.54
CA HIS A 58 -19.06 3.51 5.83
C HIS A 58 -19.95 2.28 5.65
N GLN A 59 -20.91 2.34 4.72
CA GLN A 59 -21.78 1.20 4.40
C GLN A 59 -20.97 0.00 3.90
N CYS A 60 -20.04 0.22 2.96
CA CYS A 60 -19.19 -0.82 2.41
C CYS A 60 -18.32 -1.49 3.50
N LEU A 61 -17.66 -0.69 4.36
CA LEU A 61 -16.90 -1.22 5.49
C LEU A 61 -17.78 -2.03 6.44
N GLY A 62 -18.99 -1.56 6.73
CA GLY A 62 -19.94 -2.27 7.59
C GLY A 62 -20.39 -3.61 7.00
N GLU A 63 -20.72 -3.66 5.71
CA GLU A 63 -21.08 -4.90 5.01
C GLU A 63 -19.93 -5.90 4.96
N LEU A 64 -18.74 -5.43 4.60
CA LEU A 64 -17.55 -6.26 4.51
C LEU A 64 -17.15 -6.82 5.88
N SER A 65 -17.13 -5.97 6.91
CA SER A 65 -16.83 -6.38 8.28
C SER A 65 -17.81 -7.44 8.79
N ARG A 66 -19.12 -7.30 8.54
CA ARG A 66 -20.10 -8.34 8.90
C ARG A 66 -19.82 -9.67 8.21
N LYS A 67 -19.50 -9.64 6.91
CA LYS A 67 -19.15 -10.86 6.16
C LYS A 67 -17.89 -11.52 6.72
N LEU A 68 -16.86 -10.74 7.05
CA LEU A 68 -15.62 -11.24 7.65
C LEU A 68 -15.87 -11.87 9.03
N LYS A 69 -16.64 -11.22 9.91
CA LYS A 69 -17.01 -11.77 11.22
C LYS A 69 -17.87 -13.03 11.13
N ALA A 70 -18.71 -13.12 10.10
CA ALA A 70 -19.51 -14.31 9.82
C ALA A 70 -18.70 -15.44 9.17
N ALA A 71 -17.39 -15.25 8.93
CA ALA A 71 -16.54 -16.17 8.17
C ALA A 71 -17.16 -16.55 6.82
N ALA A 72 -17.71 -15.56 6.11
CA ALA A 72 -18.31 -15.78 4.79
C ALA A 72 -17.28 -16.38 3.81
N PRO A 73 -17.73 -17.20 2.85
CA PRO A 73 -16.87 -17.71 1.79
C PRO A 73 -16.10 -16.59 1.09
N GLU A 74 -14.85 -16.85 0.72
CA GLU A 74 -13.97 -15.87 0.06
C GLU A 74 -14.60 -15.24 -1.18
N GLY A 75 -15.34 -16.02 -1.97
CA GLY A 75 -16.04 -15.55 -3.17
C GLY A 75 -17.11 -14.48 -2.90
N ASP A 76 -17.60 -14.37 -1.66
CA ASP A 76 -18.58 -13.38 -1.25
C ASP A 76 -17.94 -12.07 -0.74
N ILE A 77 -16.61 -12.08 -0.54
CA ILE A 77 -15.82 -10.94 -0.05
C ILE A 77 -15.32 -10.16 -1.27
N ASN A 78 -15.89 -8.98 -1.50
CA ASN A 78 -15.53 -8.10 -2.61
C ASN A 78 -14.94 -6.79 -2.10
N LEU A 79 -13.71 -6.48 -2.51
CA LEU A 79 -13.02 -5.24 -2.17
C LEU A 79 -13.34 -4.06 -3.11
N ALA A 80 -14.14 -4.27 -4.17
CA ALA A 80 -14.40 -3.24 -5.19
C ALA A 80 -15.05 -1.97 -4.61
N CYS A 81 -15.88 -2.09 -3.58
CA CYS A 81 -16.48 -0.91 -2.95
C CYS A 81 -15.50 -0.11 -2.07
N LEU A 82 -14.34 -0.70 -1.73
CA LEU A 82 -13.21 -0.03 -1.08
C LEU A 82 -12.10 0.35 -2.08
N ALA A 83 -12.24 0.02 -3.37
CA ALA A 83 -11.20 0.34 -4.34
C ALA A 83 -11.06 1.85 -4.48
N GLY A 84 -9.84 2.35 -4.32
CA GLY A 84 -9.60 3.78 -4.35
C GLY A 84 -8.29 4.19 -3.72
N SER A 85 -8.09 5.51 -3.71
CA SER A 85 -6.96 6.17 -3.06
C SER A 85 -7.47 7.03 -1.91
N TYR A 86 -6.77 6.93 -0.80
CA TYR A 86 -7.19 7.44 0.49
C TYR A 86 -6.04 8.25 1.08
N GLN A 87 -6.18 9.57 1.10
CA GLN A 87 -5.10 10.48 1.51
C GLN A 87 -5.44 11.21 2.79
N GLY A 88 -4.41 11.49 3.58
CA GLY A 88 -4.49 12.24 4.82
C GLY A 88 -3.14 12.71 5.30
N GLN A 89 -3.08 13.11 6.56
CA GLN A 89 -1.84 13.41 7.26
C GLN A 89 -1.70 12.54 8.52
N THR A 90 -0.47 12.18 8.84
CA THR A 90 -0.14 11.54 10.12
C THR A 90 -0.19 12.55 11.26
N ASP A 91 -0.23 12.08 12.51
CA ASP A 91 -0.14 12.96 13.69
C ASP A 91 1.22 13.72 13.77
N ARG A 92 2.20 13.38 12.92
CA ARG A 92 3.48 14.06 12.77
C ARG A 92 3.50 15.09 11.62
N GLY A 93 2.40 15.28 10.91
CA GLY A 93 2.28 16.19 9.77
C GLY A 93 2.87 15.65 8.46
N GLU A 94 3.14 14.35 8.38
CA GLU A 94 3.59 13.71 7.13
C GLU A 94 2.38 13.28 6.30
N ASP A 95 2.42 13.52 4.99
CA ASP A 95 1.40 13.01 4.07
C ASP A 95 1.37 11.47 4.10
N CYS A 96 0.17 10.93 4.10
CA CYS A 96 -0.08 9.50 4.08
C CYS A 96 -1.10 9.11 3.01
N LEU A 97 -0.87 7.96 2.38
CA LEU A 97 -1.69 7.42 1.31
C LEU A 97 -1.96 5.94 1.57
N LEU A 98 -3.22 5.53 1.47
CA LEU A 98 -3.62 4.14 1.29
C LEU A 98 -4.24 3.97 -0.10
N ARG A 99 -3.75 3.03 -0.89
CA ARG A 99 -4.39 2.61 -2.14
C ARG A 99 -4.87 1.16 -2.00
N ILE A 100 -6.17 0.98 -2.17
CA ILE A 100 -6.79 -0.34 -2.20
C ILE A 100 -7.04 -0.70 -3.66
N ASN A 101 -6.40 -1.78 -4.11
CA ASN A 101 -6.62 -2.33 -5.45
C ASN A 101 -7.43 -3.63 -5.32
N ALA A 102 -8.70 -3.59 -5.75
CA ALA A 102 -9.57 -4.76 -5.69
C ALA A 102 -9.14 -5.87 -6.67
N GLY A 103 -8.63 -5.51 -7.85
CA GLY A 103 -8.18 -6.48 -8.86
C GLY A 103 -6.91 -7.22 -8.46
N GLN A 104 -5.96 -6.51 -7.84
CA GLN A 104 -4.74 -7.10 -7.26
C GLN A 104 -4.95 -7.63 -5.84
N ARG A 105 -6.12 -7.38 -5.25
CA ARG A 105 -6.46 -7.70 -3.86
C ARG A 105 -5.38 -7.22 -2.88
N SER A 106 -4.99 -5.96 -2.95
CA SER A 106 -3.83 -5.42 -2.21
C SER A 106 -4.14 -4.11 -1.49
N PHE A 107 -3.55 -3.91 -0.31
CA PHE A 107 -3.48 -2.61 0.36
C PHE A 107 -2.05 -2.08 0.23
N ASN A 108 -1.91 -0.87 -0.30
CA ASN A 108 -0.62 -0.21 -0.47
C ASN A 108 -0.62 1.05 0.40
N TYR A 109 0.14 1.03 1.48
CA TYR A 109 0.25 2.14 2.42
C TYR A 109 1.58 2.85 2.23
N ARG A 110 1.55 4.18 2.37
CA ARG A 110 2.75 5.00 2.43
C ARG A 110 2.57 6.16 3.40
N ALA A 111 3.60 6.45 4.20
CA ALA A 111 3.71 7.65 5.02
C ALA A 111 5.18 8.00 5.24
N GLY A 112 5.59 9.23 4.91
CA GLY A 112 6.99 9.63 4.96
C GLY A 112 7.89 8.69 4.14
N GLN A 113 8.86 8.04 4.79
CA GLN A 113 9.76 7.05 4.16
C GLN A 113 9.23 5.61 4.21
N ARG A 114 8.05 5.36 4.80
CA ARG A 114 7.46 4.03 4.90
C ARG A 114 6.62 3.74 3.67
N GLU A 115 6.86 2.62 3.01
CA GLU A 115 6.03 2.11 1.91
C GLU A 115 5.84 0.60 2.12
N VAL A 116 4.58 0.16 2.18
CA VAL A 116 4.21 -1.23 2.49
C VAL A 116 3.08 -1.67 1.58
N GLN A 117 3.24 -2.82 0.95
CA GLN A 117 2.19 -3.49 0.20
C GLN A 117 1.86 -4.81 0.89
N ILE A 118 0.59 -4.98 1.26
CA ILE A 118 0.07 -6.24 1.79
C ILE A 118 -0.94 -6.80 0.78
N LEU A 119 -0.71 -8.02 0.33
CA LEU A 119 -1.65 -8.77 -0.50
C LEU A 119 -2.65 -9.51 0.39
N TRP A 120 -3.91 -9.49 0.01
CA TRP A 120 -4.91 -10.40 0.55
C TRP A 120 -4.63 -11.80 0.00
N ALA A 121 -4.27 -12.70 0.91
CA ALA A 121 -3.89 -14.06 0.60
C ALA A 121 -4.49 -15.03 1.61
N THR A 122 -4.57 -16.29 1.22
CA THR A 122 -4.74 -17.42 2.15
C THR A 122 -3.42 -17.62 2.88
N VAL A 123 -3.43 -17.49 4.21
CA VAL A 123 -2.24 -17.64 5.06
C VAL A 123 -2.12 -19.03 5.66
N THR A 124 -3.24 -19.72 5.87
CA THR A 124 -3.27 -21.10 6.34
C THR A 124 -4.59 -21.77 5.97
N GLN A 125 -4.78 -23.02 6.40
CA GLN A 125 -6.04 -23.74 6.32
C GLN A 125 -6.43 -24.26 7.70
N THR A 126 -7.74 -24.31 7.98
CA THR A 126 -8.28 -24.98 9.16
C THR A 126 -8.14 -26.50 9.02
N ALA A 127 -8.39 -27.24 10.11
CA ALA A 127 -8.33 -28.71 10.10
C ALA A 127 -9.34 -29.35 9.13
N ASP A 128 -10.45 -28.68 8.85
CA ASP A 128 -11.46 -29.08 7.84
C ASP A 128 -11.16 -28.56 6.43
N GLY A 129 -9.95 -28.02 6.20
CA GLY A 129 -9.46 -27.61 4.87
C GLY A 129 -10.00 -26.26 4.38
N LYS A 130 -10.63 -25.46 5.24
CA LYS A 130 -11.11 -24.12 4.85
C LYS A 130 -9.94 -23.12 4.86
N PRO A 131 -9.84 -22.25 3.84
CA PRO A 131 -8.81 -21.24 3.81
C PRO A 131 -9.01 -20.23 4.95
N VAL A 132 -7.91 -19.87 5.60
CA VAL A 132 -7.82 -18.74 6.52
C VAL A 132 -7.05 -17.65 5.81
N HIS A 133 -7.61 -16.44 5.77
CA HIS A 133 -7.02 -15.32 5.09
C HIS A 133 -6.45 -14.29 6.06
N ASN A 134 -5.63 -13.38 5.55
CA ASN A 134 -5.11 -12.25 6.31
C ASN A 134 -5.97 -10.98 6.23
N LEU A 135 -7.15 -11.04 5.62
CA LEU A 135 -8.14 -9.96 5.63
C LEU A 135 -9.13 -10.21 6.77
N GLU A 136 -9.24 -9.23 7.66
CA GLU A 136 -10.01 -9.35 8.89
C GLU A 136 -10.85 -8.09 9.15
N SER A 137 -11.88 -8.22 9.98
CA SER A 137 -12.57 -7.06 10.53
C SER A 137 -11.64 -6.33 11.50
N SER A 138 -11.64 -5.00 11.42
CA SER A 138 -10.88 -4.12 12.33
C SER A 138 -11.81 -3.11 13.01
N ASP A 139 -13.07 -3.49 13.23
CA ASP A 139 -14.06 -2.64 13.87
C ASP A 139 -13.58 -2.19 15.24
N LEU A 140 -13.76 -0.91 15.55
CA LEU A 140 -13.56 -0.40 16.91
C LEU A 140 -14.84 -0.56 17.74
N ASP A 141 -15.99 -0.32 17.12
CA ASP A 141 -17.33 -0.50 17.67
C ASP A 141 -18.36 -0.60 16.54
N ALA A 142 -19.64 -0.70 16.89
CA ALA A 142 -20.74 -0.81 15.93
C ALA A 142 -20.90 0.40 14.99
N GLN A 143 -20.36 1.57 15.35
CA GLN A 143 -20.41 2.82 14.59
C GLN A 143 -19.11 3.11 13.84
N ARG A 144 -18.08 2.29 14.02
CA ARG A 144 -16.77 2.45 13.39
C ARG A 144 -16.33 1.13 12.78
N PRO A 145 -17.03 0.69 11.70
CA PRO A 145 -16.62 -0.50 10.99
C PRO A 145 -15.27 -0.29 10.31
N GLY A 146 -14.50 -1.36 10.18
CA GLY A 146 -13.21 -1.32 9.53
C GLY A 146 -12.77 -2.68 9.03
N VAL A 147 -11.77 -2.66 8.17
CA VAL A 147 -11.06 -3.86 7.72
C VAL A 147 -9.57 -3.67 7.78
N GLN A 148 -8.85 -4.76 7.98
CA GLN A 148 -7.40 -4.78 8.01
C GLN A 148 -6.82 -5.91 7.19
N LEU A 149 -5.66 -5.65 6.59
CA LEU A 149 -4.78 -6.68 6.04
C LEU A 149 -3.52 -6.78 6.90
N SER A 150 -3.11 -8.00 7.21
CA SER A 150 -1.90 -8.28 8.00
C SER A 150 -0.92 -9.15 7.21
N GLN A 151 0.38 -8.96 7.40
CA GLN A 151 1.40 -9.87 6.91
C GLN A 151 2.42 -10.17 7.99
N PHE A 152 2.92 -11.40 7.98
CA PHE A 152 4.02 -11.83 8.82
C PHE A 152 5.21 -12.19 7.93
N THR A 153 6.36 -11.61 8.23
CA THR A 153 7.64 -11.92 7.61
C THR A 153 8.57 -12.45 8.69
N ALA A 154 9.15 -13.64 8.48
CA ALA A 154 10.03 -14.27 9.48
C ALA A 154 11.52 -13.90 9.31
N VAL A 155 11.93 -13.51 8.10
CA VAL A 155 13.34 -13.36 7.70
C VAL A 155 13.54 -12.00 7.01
N PRO A 156 14.61 -11.23 7.32
CA PRO A 156 15.70 -11.58 8.25
C PRO A 156 15.31 -11.53 9.73
N GLU A 157 14.19 -10.88 10.06
CA GLU A 157 13.66 -10.79 11.42
C GLU A 157 12.13 -10.94 11.40
N ALA A 158 11.58 -11.44 12.50
CA ALA A 158 10.14 -11.57 12.69
C ALA A 158 9.49 -10.18 12.78
N VAL A 159 8.69 -9.86 11.76
CA VAL A 159 7.92 -8.62 11.64
C VAL A 159 6.48 -8.95 11.28
N THR A 160 5.54 -8.38 12.02
CA THR A 160 4.14 -8.33 11.62
C THR A 160 3.81 -6.90 11.18
N GLU A 161 3.22 -6.74 10.02
CA GLU A 161 2.71 -5.46 9.54
C GLU A 161 1.22 -5.55 9.30
N THR A 162 0.48 -4.51 9.69
CA THR A 162 -0.97 -4.44 9.54
C THR A 162 -1.34 -3.08 8.96
N ILE A 163 -2.23 -3.06 7.98
CA ILE A 163 -2.84 -1.86 7.41
C ILE A 163 -4.34 -1.95 7.60
N ALA A 164 -4.92 -1.01 8.33
CA ALA A 164 -6.36 -0.92 8.58
C ALA A 164 -6.96 0.34 7.94
N LEU A 165 -8.15 0.19 7.37
CA LEU A 165 -9.04 1.29 7.00
C LEU A 165 -10.30 1.22 7.86
N ARG A 166 -10.55 2.29 8.61
CA ARG A 166 -11.69 2.39 9.54
C ARG A 166 -12.56 3.58 9.17
N ALA A 167 -13.86 3.42 9.31
CA ALA A 167 -14.80 4.53 9.22
C ALA A 167 -14.57 5.50 10.39
N GLY A 168 -14.78 6.78 10.14
CA GLY A 168 -14.73 7.81 11.18
C GLY A 168 -15.88 7.67 12.17
N GLN A 169 -15.72 8.29 13.34
CA GLN A 169 -16.81 8.41 14.30
C GLN A 169 -17.79 9.50 13.85
N PRO A 170 -19.10 9.23 13.75
CA PRO A 170 -20.11 10.28 13.62
C PRO A 170 -20.04 11.22 14.83
N VAL A 171 -19.82 12.52 14.59
CA VAL A 171 -19.86 13.51 15.66
C VAL A 171 -21.33 13.80 16.00
N ALA A 172 -21.72 13.49 17.23
CA ALA A 172 -23.06 13.83 17.72
C ALA A 172 -23.26 15.35 17.64
N GLY A 173 -24.25 15.81 16.88
CA GLY A 173 -24.54 17.23 16.68
C GLY A 173 -24.30 17.79 15.27
N GLY A 174 -23.89 16.97 14.29
CA GLY A 174 -24.14 17.25 12.86
C GLY A 174 -23.21 18.24 12.15
N GLY A 175 -22.06 18.62 12.72
CA GLY A 175 -21.17 19.63 12.11
C GLY A 175 -19.94 19.10 11.37
N ALA A 176 -19.29 18.04 11.86
CA ALA A 176 -18.03 17.53 11.30
C ALA A 176 -18.23 16.17 10.63
N ALA A 177 -17.70 16.04 9.41
CA ALA A 177 -17.68 14.77 8.70
C ALA A 177 -16.90 13.73 9.52
N ALA A 178 -17.45 12.53 9.65
CA ALA A 178 -16.80 11.38 10.26
C ALA A 178 -15.68 10.88 9.31
N LEU A 179 -14.53 11.56 9.33
CA LEU A 179 -13.45 11.26 8.42
C LEU A 179 -12.86 9.89 8.75
N PRO A 180 -12.62 9.04 7.74
CA PRO A 180 -12.05 7.72 7.94
C PRO A 180 -10.64 7.86 8.53
N GLN A 181 -10.10 6.73 8.98
CA GLN A 181 -8.76 6.65 9.52
C GLN A 181 -8.04 5.49 8.84
N ILE A 182 -6.80 5.73 8.42
CA ILE A 182 -5.86 4.68 8.08
C ILE A 182 -4.97 4.45 9.31
N VAL A 183 -4.75 3.20 9.68
CA VAL A 183 -3.82 2.84 10.75
C VAL A 183 -2.83 1.84 10.17
N TYR A 184 -1.55 2.17 10.26
CA TYR A 184 -0.47 1.23 10.01
C TYR A 184 0.16 0.82 11.34
N GLN A 185 0.36 -0.48 11.53
CA GLN A 185 1.02 -1.04 12.69
C GLN A 185 2.15 -1.94 12.22
N ARG A 186 3.29 -1.87 12.92
CA ARG A 186 4.41 -2.78 12.76
C ARG A 186 4.84 -3.30 14.11
N VAL A 187 4.90 -4.62 14.24
CA VAL A 187 5.44 -5.29 15.42
C VAL A 187 6.74 -5.98 15.02
N GLN A 188 7.85 -5.55 15.60
CA GLN A 188 9.17 -6.14 15.38
C GLN A 188 9.84 -6.33 16.74
N GLN A 189 10.31 -7.56 17.03
CA GLN A 189 10.99 -7.88 18.30
C GLN A 189 10.19 -7.47 19.56
N GLY A 190 8.86 -7.54 19.49
CA GLY A 190 7.97 -7.14 20.59
C GLY A 190 7.75 -5.63 20.75
N GLN A 191 8.36 -4.80 19.90
CA GLN A 191 8.08 -3.36 19.84
C GLN A 191 6.97 -3.07 18.83
N LEU A 192 5.96 -2.31 19.28
CA LEU A 192 4.88 -1.82 18.43
C LEU A 192 5.20 -0.40 17.96
N GLU A 193 5.26 -0.22 16.64
CA GLU A 193 5.21 1.06 15.97
C GLU A 193 3.81 1.24 15.37
N GLU A 194 3.12 2.33 15.73
CA GLU A 194 1.80 2.66 15.16
C GLU A 194 1.85 4.04 14.51
N LEU A 195 1.28 4.14 13.30
CA LEU A 195 1.13 5.37 12.55
C LEU A 195 -0.34 5.53 12.16
N GLY A 196 -1.01 6.47 12.82
CA GLY A 196 -2.36 6.92 12.47
C GLY A 196 -2.31 7.97 11.37
N CYS A 197 -3.21 7.86 10.40
CA CYS A 197 -3.36 8.77 9.28
C CYS A 197 -4.83 9.22 9.20
N ARG A 198 -5.04 10.53 9.37
CA ARG A 198 -6.36 11.17 9.39
C ARG A 198 -6.62 11.84 8.05
N PHE A 199 -7.78 11.59 7.49
CA PHE A 199 -8.17 12.17 6.21
C PHE A 199 -8.59 13.61 6.39
N GLY A 200 -8.35 14.44 5.38
CA GLY A 200 -8.84 15.82 5.33
C GLY A 200 -8.27 16.74 6.43
N ALA A 201 -7.15 16.37 7.03
CA ALA A 201 -6.34 17.23 7.89
C ALA A 201 -5.57 18.28 7.08
#